data_AF-A0A0C9XX82-F1
#
_entry.id   AF-A0A0C9XX82-F1
#
_cell.length_a   1.000
_cell.length_b   1.000
_cell.length_c   1.000
_cell.angle_alpha   90.00
_cell.angle_beta   90.00
_cell.angle_gamma   90.00
#
_symmetry.space_group_name_H-M   'P 1'
#
loop_
_entity.id
_entity.type
_entity.pdbx_description
1 polymer ?
#
loop_
_entity_poly.entity_id
_entity_poly.type
_entity_poly.pdbx_seq_one_letter_code
_entity_poly.pdbx_strand_id
1 'polypeptide(L)'
;MSGCPRCKITAPATCCNIHDASAFSTFGSLLPKPPRASQCSHLPKYTKDKKDYKLEEVLLDWHKDKTVAIYRWACLNDHGAIVMTNTMLNRIIDCVHHQKILTCQDLKRETGWMNSDRFGDEVVKLIQQHAMPTASLLVSTPLRHRGAAIDTELADGPLSLSLSHLTTIFSASGDNSNIPTKHRSRCSACGQEGHNARNQVCPKHPSHVSTSDKENVSPPTYPHA
;
A
#
# COMPACT_ATOMS: atom_id res chain seq x y z
N MET A 1 -42.13 23.52 41.07
CA MET A 1 -41.61 23.65 39.70
C MET A 1 -40.46 22.68 39.53
N SER A 2 -40.69 21.53 38.91
CA SER A 2 -39.66 20.51 38.70
C SER A 2 -39.21 20.57 37.25
N GLY A 3 -37.98 21.05 37.01
CA GLY A 3 -37.41 21.18 35.66
C GLY A 3 -37.27 19.83 34.95
N CYS A 4 -37.30 19.84 33.61
CA CYS A 4 -37.21 18.64 32.78
C CYS A 4 -35.82 17.99 32.86
N PRO A 5 -35.67 16.71 32.43
CA PRO A 5 -34.39 15.99 32.50
C PRO A 5 -33.24 16.66 31.74
N ARG A 6 -33.53 17.47 30.72
CA ARG A 6 -32.52 18.26 30.00
C ARG A 6 -31.98 19.44 30.80
N CYS A 7 -32.78 19.97 31.74
CA CYS A 7 -32.39 21.07 32.61
C CYS A 7 -31.72 20.59 33.91
N LYS A 8 -31.74 19.29 34.18
CA LYS A 8 -31.07 18.67 35.34
C LYS A 8 -29.82 17.96 34.88
N ILE A 9 -28.71 18.68 34.80
CA ILE A 9 -27.40 18.06 34.62
C ILE A 9 -27.12 17.23 35.86
N THR A 10 -27.12 15.91 35.71
CA THR A 10 -26.77 15.00 36.79
C THR A 10 -25.26 15.08 36.96
N ALA A 11 -24.80 15.33 38.19
CA ALA A 11 -23.38 15.35 38.48
C ALA A 11 -22.76 13.99 38.10
N PRO A 12 -21.62 13.97 37.38
CA PRO A 12 -20.98 12.72 37.01
C PRO A 12 -20.57 11.96 38.27
N ALA A 13 -20.75 10.65 38.27
CA ALA A 13 -20.39 9.78 39.40
C ALA A 13 -18.89 9.81 39.71
N THR A 14 -18.07 10.19 38.73
CA THR A 14 -16.61 10.31 38.87
C THR A 14 -16.12 11.60 38.24
N CYS A 15 -15.22 12.30 38.92
CA CYS A 15 -14.72 13.61 38.49
C CYS A 15 -13.69 13.49 37.35
N CYS A 16 -12.59 12.77 37.57
CA CYS A 16 -11.56 12.52 36.58
C CYS A 16 -10.63 11.38 37.02
N ASN A 17 -9.80 10.90 36.09
CA ASN A 17 -8.81 9.84 36.33
C ASN A 17 -7.75 10.21 37.40
N ILE A 18 -7.59 11.50 37.71
CA ILE A 18 -6.67 11.97 38.76
C ILE A 18 -7.26 11.70 40.15
N HIS A 19 -8.57 11.89 40.31
CA HIS A 19 -9.24 11.75 41.61
C HIS A 19 -9.70 10.31 41.89
N ASP A 20 -9.99 9.53 40.84
CA ASP A 20 -10.29 8.10 40.99
C ASP A 20 -9.75 7.33 39.79
N ALA A 21 -8.51 6.87 39.89
CA ALA A 21 -7.87 6.08 38.84
C ALA A 21 -8.51 4.69 38.66
N SER A 22 -9.19 4.17 39.70
CA SER A 22 -9.80 2.84 39.67
C SER A 22 -11.02 2.79 38.75
N ALA A 23 -11.80 3.87 38.70
CA ALA A 23 -12.93 4.04 37.79
C ALA A 23 -12.52 4.06 36.30
N PHE A 24 -11.24 4.25 35.99
CA PHE A 24 -10.71 4.24 34.63
C PHE A 24 -9.80 3.04 34.32
N SER A 25 -9.63 2.12 35.26
CA SER A 25 -8.77 0.93 35.11
C SER A 25 -9.15 0.07 33.90
N THR A 26 -10.45 0.01 33.57
CA THR A 26 -11.00 -0.71 32.41
C THR A 26 -10.55 -0.11 31.07
N PHE A 27 -10.24 1.20 31.01
CA PHE A 27 -9.71 1.86 29.82
C PHE A 27 -8.19 1.71 29.68
N GLY A 28 -7.51 1.24 30.74
CA GLY A 28 -6.10 0.90 30.73
C GLY A 28 -5.78 -0.43 30.04
N SER A 29 -6.79 -1.13 29.50
CA SER A 29 -6.58 -2.37 28.76
C SER A 29 -5.60 -2.12 27.62
N LEU A 30 -4.46 -2.81 27.65
CA LEU A 30 -3.47 -2.87 26.57
C LEU A 30 -4.18 -3.45 25.34
N LEU A 31 -4.77 -2.58 24.52
CA LEU A 31 -5.35 -2.99 23.24
C LEU A 31 -4.26 -3.76 22.51
N PRO A 32 -4.49 -5.03 22.13
CA PRO A 32 -3.48 -5.81 21.44
C PRO A 32 -3.04 -4.99 20.23
N LYS A 33 -1.72 -4.79 20.13
CA LYS A 33 -1.16 -3.99 19.05
C LYS A 33 -1.69 -4.58 17.74
N PRO A 34 -2.40 -3.79 16.90
CA PRO A 34 -2.95 -4.33 15.68
C PRO A 34 -1.80 -4.95 14.87
N PRO A 35 -2.05 -6.07 14.18
CA PRO A 35 -1.09 -6.63 13.25
C PRO A 35 -0.56 -5.52 12.35
N ARG A 36 0.76 -5.51 12.12
CA ARG A 36 1.38 -4.51 11.27
C ARG A 36 0.71 -4.62 9.89
N ALA A 37 0.11 -3.53 9.43
CA ALA A 37 -0.48 -3.47 8.09
C ALA A 37 0.55 -3.95 7.07
N SER A 38 0.09 -4.74 6.10
CA SER A 38 0.90 -5.14 4.96
C SER A 38 1.46 -3.89 4.30
N GLN A 39 2.78 -3.84 4.12
CA GLN A 39 3.46 -2.66 3.62
C GLN A 39 3.18 -2.52 2.12
N CYS A 40 2.64 -1.38 1.70
CA CYS A 40 2.47 -1.05 0.28
C CYS A 40 3.82 -1.11 -0.43
N SER A 41 3.83 -1.56 -1.69
CA SER A 41 5.06 -1.66 -2.47
C SER A 41 5.69 -0.29 -2.71
N HIS A 42 7.00 -0.18 -2.58
CA HIS A 42 7.72 0.99 -3.06
C HIS A 42 7.80 0.93 -4.59
N LEU A 43 7.29 1.95 -5.28
CA LEU A 43 7.23 1.98 -6.73
C LEU A 43 8.33 2.89 -7.29
N PRO A 44 9.11 2.42 -8.28
CA PRO A 44 10.02 3.29 -9.02
C PRO A 44 9.27 4.44 -9.70
N LYS A 45 9.93 5.59 -9.83
CA LYS A 45 9.41 6.70 -10.66
C LYS A 45 9.37 6.24 -12.11
N TYR A 46 8.30 6.59 -12.79
CA TYR A 46 8.09 6.29 -14.21
C TYR A 46 7.37 7.46 -14.87
N THR A 47 7.33 7.43 -16.19
CA THR A 47 6.53 8.34 -17.01
C THR A 47 5.31 7.57 -17.49
N LYS A 48 4.11 8.10 -17.24
CA LYS A 48 2.85 7.49 -17.69
C LYS A 48 2.86 7.26 -19.20
N ASP A 49 2.50 6.05 -19.61
CA ASP A 49 2.33 5.69 -21.00
C ASP A 49 0.87 5.87 -21.46
N LYS A 50 0.59 5.55 -22.73
CA LYS A 50 -0.76 5.68 -23.29
C LYS A 50 -1.80 4.79 -22.60
N LYS A 51 -1.41 3.62 -22.10
CA LYS A 51 -2.30 2.70 -21.39
C LYS A 51 -2.62 3.23 -19.99
N ASP A 52 -1.64 3.83 -19.32
CA ASP A 52 -1.82 4.45 -18.01
C ASP A 52 -2.85 5.59 -18.09
N TYR A 53 -2.73 6.48 -19.09
CA TYR A 53 -3.71 7.54 -19.31
C TYR A 53 -5.10 6.99 -19.69
N LYS A 54 -5.15 5.90 -20.47
CA LYS A 54 -6.44 5.31 -20.84
C LYS A 54 -7.14 4.68 -19.62
N LEU A 55 -6.38 3.99 -18.77
CA LEU A 55 -6.90 3.46 -17.52
C LEU A 55 -7.34 4.59 -16.58
N GLU A 56 -6.56 5.68 -16.50
CA GLU A 56 -6.91 6.86 -15.71
C GLU A 56 -8.27 7.46 -16.11
N GLU A 57 -8.49 7.66 -17.41
CA GLU A 57 -9.76 8.15 -17.96
C GLU A 57 -10.93 7.24 -17.56
N VAL A 58 -10.79 5.94 -17.81
CA VAL A 58 -11.84 4.95 -17.50
C VAL A 58 -12.14 4.87 -16.01
N LEU A 59 -11.11 4.94 -15.15
CA LEU A 59 -11.30 4.96 -13.70
C LEU A 59 -11.96 6.25 -13.22
N LEU A 60 -11.66 7.40 -13.83
CA LEU A 60 -12.29 8.67 -13.51
C LEU A 60 -13.78 8.68 -13.87
N ASP A 61 -14.15 8.13 -15.02
CA ASP A 61 -15.55 8.03 -15.43
C ASP A 61 -16.31 7.06 -14.52
N TRP A 62 -15.75 5.86 -14.28
CA TRP A 62 -16.31 4.92 -13.31
C TRP A 62 -16.47 5.55 -11.92
N HIS A 63 -15.50 6.34 -11.46
CA HIS A 63 -15.51 7.01 -10.16
C HIS A 63 -16.63 8.06 -10.04
N LYS A 64 -16.90 8.82 -11.11
CA LYS A 64 -18.04 9.75 -11.18
C LYS A 64 -19.36 9.00 -11.21
N ASP A 65 -19.50 8.01 -12.09
CA ASP A 65 -20.72 7.22 -12.24
C ASP A 65 -21.10 6.52 -10.94
N LYS A 66 -20.11 5.95 -10.24
CA LYS A 66 -20.34 5.29 -8.96
C LYS A 66 -20.76 6.27 -7.87
N THR A 67 -20.24 7.49 -7.90
CA THR A 67 -20.67 8.55 -6.98
C THR A 67 -22.13 8.93 -7.23
N VAL A 68 -22.53 9.12 -8.49
CA VAL A 68 -23.93 9.40 -8.85
C VAL A 68 -24.84 8.24 -8.44
N ALA A 69 -24.43 7.00 -8.67
CA ALA A 69 -25.22 5.83 -8.34
C ALA A 69 -25.49 5.68 -6.83
N ILE A 70 -24.51 6.02 -5.97
CA ILE A 70 -24.61 5.81 -4.52
C ILE A 70 -25.17 7.05 -3.81
N TYR A 71 -24.70 8.23 -4.20
CA TYR A 71 -24.93 9.50 -3.48
C TYR A 71 -25.77 10.50 -4.27
N ARG A 72 -26.22 10.12 -5.47
CA ARG A 72 -26.97 10.95 -6.43
C ARG A 72 -26.13 12.07 -7.04
N TRP A 73 -26.67 12.65 -8.11
CA TRP A 73 -26.01 13.69 -8.90
C TRP A 73 -25.68 14.95 -8.10
N ALA A 74 -26.55 15.37 -7.17
CA ALA A 74 -26.30 16.53 -6.32
C ALA A 74 -24.98 16.39 -5.52
N CYS A 75 -24.69 15.20 -5.00
CA CYS A 75 -23.44 14.96 -4.27
C CYS A 75 -22.21 15.11 -5.18
N LEU A 76 -22.27 14.63 -6.42
CA LEU A 76 -21.18 14.78 -7.38
C LEU A 76 -20.89 16.26 -7.70
N ASN A 77 -21.91 17.11 -7.82
CA ASN A 77 -21.69 18.53 -8.10
C ASN A 77 -21.17 19.31 -6.90
N ASP A 78 -21.73 19.05 -5.71
CA ASP A 78 -21.43 19.83 -4.52
C ASP A 78 -20.09 19.42 -3.88
N HIS A 79 -19.75 18.12 -3.95
CA HIS A 79 -18.60 17.55 -3.23
C HIS A 79 -17.59 16.85 -4.14
N GLY A 80 -17.88 16.72 -5.44
CA GLY A 80 -17.08 15.91 -6.35
C GLY A 80 -17.29 14.42 -6.14
N ALA A 81 -16.42 13.62 -6.76
CA ALA A 81 -16.51 12.17 -6.71
C ALA A 81 -15.94 11.63 -5.38
N ILE A 82 -16.81 11.13 -4.48
CA ILE A 82 -16.43 10.77 -3.10
C ILE A 82 -16.13 9.28 -2.89
N VAL A 83 -16.39 8.42 -3.89
CA VAL A 83 -16.20 6.96 -3.76
C VAL A 83 -14.74 6.56 -3.54
N MET A 84 -13.81 7.31 -4.15
CA MET A 84 -12.37 7.11 -4.12
C MET A 84 -11.66 8.48 -4.14
N THR A 85 -10.48 8.61 -3.54
CA THR A 85 -9.72 9.87 -3.63
C THR A 85 -8.84 9.87 -4.89
N ASN A 86 -8.52 11.05 -5.42
CA ASN A 86 -7.58 11.17 -6.54
C ASN A 86 -6.19 10.57 -6.21
N THR A 87 -5.76 10.65 -4.94
CA THR A 87 -4.52 10.02 -4.48
C THR A 87 -4.58 8.49 -4.58
N MET A 88 -5.73 7.90 -4.27
CA MET A 88 -5.96 6.46 -4.39
C MET A 88 -6.00 6.03 -5.85
N LEU A 89 -6.70 6.79 -6.70
CA LEU A 89 -6.77 6.55 -8.15
C LEU A 89 -5.38 6.56 -8.78
N ASN A 90 -4.58 7.59 -8.50
CA ASN A 90 -3.19 7.67 -8.97
C ASN A 90 -2.35 6.50 -8.47
N ARG A 91 -2.51 6.11 -7.20
CA ARG A 91 -1.82 4.95 -6.63
C ARG A 91 -2.19 3.65 -7.35
N ILE A 92 -3.46 3.48 -7.75
CA ILE A 92 -3.90 2.32 -8.54
C ILE A 92 -3.19 2.30 -9.89
N ILE A 93 -3.17 3.43 -10.60
CA ILE A 93 -2.48 3.54 -11.90
C ILE A 93 -1.00 3.16 -11.74
N ASP A 94 -0.32 3.75 -10.75
CA ASP A 94 1.09 3.46 -10.48
C ASP A 94 1.31 1.97 -10.18
N CYS A 95 0.45 1.36 -9.36
CA CYS A 95 0.55 -0.06 -9.04
C CYS A 95 0.30 -0.93 -10.27
N VAL A 96 -0.63 -0.56 -11.14
CA VAL A 96 -0.96 -1.30 -12.36
C VAL A 96 0.17 -1.22 -13.37
N HIS A 97 0.79 -0.05 -13.55
CA HIS A 97 1.97 0.14 -14.39
C HIS A 97 3.09 -0.85 -14.00
N HIS A 98 3.31 -1.01 -12.69
CA HIS A 98 4.30 -1.94 -12.12
C HIS A 98 3.75 -3.35 -11.87
N GLN A 99 2.58 -3.69 -12.43
CA GLN A 99 1.92 -5.00 -12.35
C GLN A 99 1.76 -5.53 -10.90
N LYS A 100 1.51 -4.63 -9.95
CA LYS A 100 1.31 -4.96 -8.53
C LYS A 100 -0.12 -5.33 -8.18
N ILE A 101 -1.10 -5.02 -9.04
CA ILE A 101 -2.51 -5.31 -8.83
C ILE A 101 -2.99 -6.28 -9.90
N LEU A 102 -3.25 -7.53 -9.51
CA LEU A 102 -3.89 -8.54 -10.35
C LEU A 102 -5.25 -8.97 -9.78
N THR A 103 -5.40 -8.88 -8.46
CA THR A 103 -6.58 -9.31 -7.70
C THR A 103 -7.11 -8.21 -6.79
N CYS A 104 -8.34 -8.38 -6.29
CA CYS A 104 -8.93 -7.48 -5.30
C CYS A 104 -8.10 -7.43 -4.00
N GLN A 105 -7.48 -8.55 -3.61
CA GLN A 105 -6.57 -8.60 -2.46
C GLN A 105 -5.31 -7.76 -2.68
N ASP A 106 -4.76 -7.75 -3.89
CA ASP A 106 -3.63 -6.89 -4.23
C ASP A 106 -4.01 -5.42 -4.18
N LEU A 107 -5.18 -5.06 -4.74
CA LEU A 107 -5.72 -3.71 -4.66
C LEU A 107 -5.82 -3.26 -3.20
N LYS A 108 -6.44 -4.06 -2.33
CA LYS A 108 -6.56 -3.77 -0.90
C LYS A 108 -5.20 -3.60 -0.23
N ARG A 109 -4.25 -4.48 -0.54
CA ARG A 109 -2.88 -4.45 0.02
C ARG A 109 -2.10 -3.22 -0.40
N GLU A 110 -2.18 -2.84 -1.67
CA GLU A 110 -1.36 -1.76 -2.25
C GLU A 110 -1.91 -0.36 -1.97
N THR A 111 -3.21 -0.25 -1.73
CA THR A 111 -3.90 1.04 -1.60
C THR A 111 -4.44 1.29 -0.20
N GLY A 112 -4.71 0.23 0.59
CA GLY A 112 -5.42 0.36 1.86
C GLY A 112 -6.84 0.90 1.70
N TRP A 113 -7.40 0.88 0.48
CA TRP A 113 -8.68 1.50 0.19
C TRP A 113 -9.82 0.77 0.91
N MET A 114 -10.52 1.50 1.80
CA MET A 114 -11.58 0.95 2.65
C MET A 114 -12.73 0.32 1.85
N ASN A 115 -13.01 0.83 0.64
CA ASN A 115 -14.09 0.30 -0.21
C ASN A 115 -13.60 -0.78 -1.19
N SER A 116 -12.37 -1.28 -1.05
CA SER A 116 -11.85 -2.38 -1.88
C SER A 116 -12.71 -3.63 -1.77
N ASP A 117 -13.25 -3.95 -0.60
CA ASP A 117 -14.14 -5.12 -0.42
C ASP A 117 -15.48 -4.95 -1.18
N ARG A 118 -15.93 -3.72 -1.41
CA ARG A 118 -17.23 -3.42 -2.03
C ARG A 118 -17.13 -3.18 -3.54
N PHE A 119 -16.05 -2.55 -4.00
CA PHE A 119 -15.88 -2.11 -5.38
C PHE A 119 -14.63 -2.68 -6.05
N GLY A 120 -13.79 -3.41 -5.34
CA GLY A 120 -12.51 -3.86 -5.84
C GLY A 120 -12.63 -4.78 -7.05
N ASP A 121 -13.65 -5.64 -7.11
CA ASP A 121 -13.87 -6.51 -8.26
C ASP A 121 -14.22 -5.74 -9.55
N GLU A 122 -15.00 -4.66 -9.43
CA GLU A 122 -15.31 -3.79 -10.57
C GLU A 122 -14.04 -3.08 -11.06
N VAL A 123 -13.26 -2.53 -10.14
CA VAL A 123 -12.00 -1.85 -10.45
C VAL A 123 -10.98 -2.81 -11.07
N VAL A 124 -10.83 -4.01 -10.53
CA VAL A 124 -9.92 -5.04 -11.08
C VAL A 124 -10.34 -5.47 -12.48
N LYS A 125 -11.65 -5.57 -12.76
CA LYS A 125 -12.13 -5.83 -14.13
C LYS A 125 -11.73 -4.73 -15.11
N LEU A 126 -11.85 -3.45 -14.71
CA LEU A 126 -11.41 -2.32 -15.54
C LEU A 126 -9.89 -2.37 -15.79
N ILE A 127 -9.11 -2.69 -14.76
CA ILE A 127 -7.65 -2.88 -14.88
C ILE A 127 -7.32 -3.99 -15.89
N GLN A 128 -7.98 -5.14 -15.79
CA GLN A 128 -7.75 -6.28 -16.69
C GLN A 128 -8.13 -5.95 -18.13
N GLN A 129 -9.18 -5.16 -18.35
CA GLN A 129 -9.64 -4.75 -19.68
C GLN A 129 -8.71 -3.73 -20.36
N HIS A 130 -8.09 -2.84 -19.59
CA HIS A 130 -7.40 -1.67 -20.15
C HIS A 130 -5.88 -1.66 -19.98
N ALA A 131 -5.32 -2.43 -19.05
CA ALA A 131 -3.89 -2.38 -18.75
C ALA A 131 -3.15 -3.72 -18.91
N MET A 132 -3.83 -4.85 -18.75
CA MET A 132 -3.17 -6.14 -18.94
C MET A 132 -3.08 -6.46 -20.44
N PRO A 133 -1.90 -6.85 -20.96
CA PRO A 133 -1.82 -7.44 -22.28
C PRO A 133 -2.73 -8.68 -22.26
N THR A 134 -3.82 -8.65 -23.01
CA THR A 134 -4.58 -9.87 -23.33
C THR A 134 -3.55 -10.82 -23.92
N ALA A 135 -3.15 -11.84 -23.15
CA ALA A 135 -2.38 -12.93 -23.69
C ALA A 135 -3.26 -13.50 -24.80
N SER A 136 -2.92 -13.18 -26.05
CA SER A 136 -3.57 -13.75 -27.22
C SER A 136 -3.22 -15.23 -27.18
N LEU A 137 -4.12 -16.00 -26.56
CA LEU A 137 -4.07 -17.44 -26.61
C LEU A 137 -4.31 -17.81 -28.07
N LEU A 138 -3.29 -18.45 -28.65
CA LEU A 138 -3.30 -19.12 -29.94
C LEU A 138 -3.00 -18.25 -31.18
N VAL A 139 -1.74 -17.83 -31.31
CA VAL A 139 -1.14 -17.81 -32.66
C VAL A 139 -0.72 -19.24 -32.96
N SER A 140 -1.60 -20.00 -33.61
CA SER A 140 -1.24 -21.26 -34.26
C SER A 140 -0.15 -20.95 -35.27
N THR A 141 1.10 -21.30 -34.95
CA THR A 141 2.20 -21.23 -35.90
C THR A 141 1.92 -22.29 -36.97
N PRO A 142 1.75 -21.93 -38.26
CA PRO A 142 1.62 -22.95 -39.29
C PRO A 142 2.99 -23.61 -39.45
N LEU A 143 3.04 -24.91 -39.14
CA LEU A 143 4.21 -25.76 -39.39
C LEU A 143 4.46 -25.75 -40.91
N ARG A 144 5.45 -24.97 -41.36
CA ARG A 144 5.90 -25.03 -42.75
C ARG A 144 6.57 -26.39 -42.97
N HIS A 145 5.84 -27.33 -43.56
CA HIS A 145 6.44 -28.52 -44.14
C HIS A 145 7.31 -28.10 -45.33
N ARG A 146 8.62 -28.20 -45.15
CA ARG A 146 9.59 -28.15 -46.25
C ARG A 146 9.67 -29.56 -46.84
N GLY A 147 9.23 -29.71 -48.08
CA GLY A 147 9.30 -30.97 -48.81
C GLY A 147 10.73 -31.40 -49.11
N ALA A 148 10.95 -32.71 -49.09
CA ALA A 148 11.96 -33.38 -49.89
C ALA A 148 11.30 -34.67 -50.41
N ALA A 149 11.15 -34.74 -51.74
CA ALA A 149 10.81 -35.95 -52.45
C ALA A 149 12.02 -36.87 -52.45
N ILE A 150 11.83 -38.11 -51.99
CA ILE A 150 12.55 -39.28 -52.47
C ILE A 150 11.63 -40.48 -52.25
N ASP A 151 11.32 -41.14 -53.35
CA ASP A 151 10.49 -42.32 -53.44
C ASP A 151 11.08 -43.52 -52.68
N THR A 152 10.19 -44.49 -52.43
CA THR A 152 10.43 -45.94 -52.29
C THR A 152 10.18 -46.55 -50.90
N GLU A 153 9.23 -47.52 -50.91
CA GLU A 153 8.95 -48.62 -49.97
C GLU A 153 7.87 -48.47 -48.87
N LEU A 154 6.70 -49.01 -49.22
CA LEU A 154 5.82 -49.96 -48.49
C LEU A 154 5.76 -50.01 -46.94
N ALA A 155 4.54 -49.71 -46.48
CA ALA A 155 3.72 -50.45 -45.52
C ALA A 155 3.90 -50.28 -43.98
N ASP A 156 2.74 -49.98 -43.38
CA ASP A 156 2.25 -50.19 -42.00
C ASP A 156 2.81 -49.36 -40.82
N GLY A 157 1.92 -48.52 -40.25
CA GLY A 157 1.99 -48.02 -38.86
C GLY A 157 1.32 -48.98 -37.87
N PRO A 158 1.03 -48.58 -36.59
CA PRO A 158 1.14 -47.24 -36.00
C PRO A 158 1.81 -47.15 -34.59
N LEU A 159 2.31 -45.93 -34.31
CA LEU A 159 2.31 -45.16 -33.05
C LEU A 159 2.78 -45.77 -31.70
N SER A 160 3.92 -45.27 -31.20
CA SER A 160 4.02 -44.78 -29.80
C SER A 160 5.20 -43.81 -29.63
N LEU A 161 4.89 -42.56 -29.29
CA LEU A 161 5.84 -41.50 -28.95
C LEU A 161 6.25 -41.63 -27.48
N SER A 162 7.50 -41.99 -27.21
CA SER A 162 8.13 -41.81 -25.90
C SER A 162 9.24 -40.78 -26.03
N LEU A 163 8.97 -39.54 -25.58
CA LEU A 163 9.94 -38.46 -25.54
C LEU A 163 10.65 -38.47 -24.18
N SER A 164 11.93 -38.79 -24.24
CA SER A 164 12.85 -38.87 -23.12
C SER A 164 13.72 -37.60 -23.04
N HIS A 165 13.94 -37.12 -21.81
CA HIS A 165 15.02 -36.22 -21.34
C HIS A 165 14.93 -34.76 -21.80
N LEU A 166 15.14 -33.73 -20.96
CA LEU A 166 16.08 -33.51 -19.86
C LEU A 166 15.40 -32.58 -18.82
N THR A 167 15.53 -32.82 -17.51
CA THR A 167 16.64 -32.16 -16.80
C THR A 167 16.93 -32.83 -15.45
N THR A 168 18.23 -32.98 -15.26
CA THR A 168 19.00 -33.53 -14.16
C THR A 168 18.57 -33.08 -12.78
N ILE A 169 18.37 -34.07 -11.91
CA ILE A 169 18.26 -33.99 -10.46
C ILE A 169 19.64 -33.66 -9.87
N PHE A 170 19.69 -32.75 -8.91
CA PHE A 170 20.49 -32.96 -7.70
C PHE A 170 19.71 -32.46 -6.48
N SER A 171 19.47 -33.40 -5.57
CA SER A 171 18.85 -33.27 -4.26
C SER A 171 19.89 -32.99 -3.18
N ALA A 172 19.51 -32.21 -2.16
CA ALA A 172 19.92 -32.32 -0.73
C ALA A 172 19.23 -31.14 0.00
N SER A 173 18.25 -31.31 0.89
CA SER A 173 18.31 -31.88 2.25
C SER A 173 19.43 -31.29 3.10
N GLY A 174 19.07 -30.51 4.12
CA GLY A 174 19.97 -29.95 5.11
C GLY A 174 19.37 -28.77 5.87
N ASP A 175 19.07 -29.00 7.16
CA ASP A 175 18.70 -27.99 8.16
C ASP A 175 19.60 -26.76 8.12
N ASN A 176 19.02 -25.56 8.27
CA ASN A 176 19.62 -24.52 9.09
C ASN A 176 18.64 -23.38 9.36
N SER A 177 18.30 -23.24 10.65
CA SER A 177 17.72 -22.06 11.26
C SER A 177 18.60 -20.83 11.01
N ASN A 178 18.32 -20.07 9.95
CA ASN A 178 18.84 -18.73 9.75
C ASN A 178 17.75 -17.71 10.10
N ILE A 179 17.62 -17.45 11.40
CA ILE A 179 16.94 -16.24 11.89
C ILE A 179 17.77 -15.06 11.38
N PRO A 180 17.23 -14.12 10.58
CA PRO A 180 17.99 -12.94 10.17
C PRO A 180 18.28 -12.10 11.41
N THR A 181 19.52 -12.09 11.88
CA THR A 181 19.96 -11.19 12.94
C THR A 181 19.86 -9.77 12.44
N LYS A 182 18.83 -9.05 12.92
CA LYS A 182 18.57 -7.64 12.68
C LYS A 182 19.85 -6.84 12.89
N HIS A 183 20.43 -6.32 11.80
CA HIS A 183 21.63 -5.49 11.86
C HIS A 183 21.37 -4.32 12.81
N ARG A 184 22.12 -4.25 13.92
CA ARG A 184 21.99 -3.15 14.87
C ARG A 184 22.54 -1.90 14.19
N SER A 185 21.67 -0.91 13.93
CA SER A 185 22.11 0.33 13.32
C SER A 185 23.03 1.09 14.30
N ARG A 186 24.23 1.44 13.84
CA ARG A 186 25.15 2.34 14.54
C ARG A 186 24.74 3.79 14.28
N CYS A 187 24.78 4.60 15.32
CA CYS A 187 24.54 6.03 15.21
C CYS A 187 25.64 6.67 14.38
N SER A 188 25.31 7.34 13.28
CA SER A 188 26.29 7.99 12.42
C SER A 188 27.02 9.17 13.08
N ALA A 189 26.45 9.78 14.13
CA ALA A 189 27.07 10.90 14.83
C ALA A 189 28.05 10.44 15.94
N CYS A 190 27.65 9.49 16.78
CA CYS A 190 28.43 9.06 17.95
C CYS A 190 29.03 7.64 17.83
N GLY A 191 28.67 6.87 16.79
CA GLY A 191 29.16 5.51 16.54
C GLY A 191 28.52 4.41 17.39
N GLN A 192 27.73 4.76 18.41
CA GLN A 192 27.13 3.80 19.35
C GLN A 192 25.91 3.09 18.77
N GLU A 193 25.68 1.85 19.20
CA GLU A 193 24.53 1.03 18.78
C GLU A 193 23.28 1.30 19.64
N GLY A 194 22.11 0.95 19.12
CA GLY A 194 20.84 1.07 19.86
C GLY A 194 20.08 2.39 19.63
N HIS A 195 20.68 3.35 18.92
CA HIS A 195 20.01 4.58 18.48
C HIS A 195 20.60 5.09 17.15
N ASN A 196 19.94 6.07 16.51
CA ASN A 196 20.48 6.78 15.35
C ASN A 196 20.77 8.26 15.69
N ALA A 197 21.44 8.99 14.79
CA ALA A 197 21.85 10.38 15.03
C ALA A 197 20.70 11.36 15.28
N ARG A 198 19.46 11.00 14.92
CA ARG A 198 18.26 11.81 15.12
C ARG A 198 17.53 11.49 16.42
N ASN A 199 17.92 10.44 17.15
CA ASN A 199 17.33 10.18 18.45
C ASN A 199 17.92 11.15 19.49
N GLN A 200 17.08 11.71 20.36
CA GLN A 200 17.50 12.64 21.43
C GLN A 200 18.45 12.03 22.46
N VAL A 201 18.50 10.69 22.54
CA VAL A 201 19.46 9.94 23.37
C VAL A 201 20.90 10.02 22.83
N CYS A 202 21.08 10.46 21.58
CA CYS A 202 22.41 10.66 21.02
C CYS A 202 23.09 11.83 21.74
N PRO A 203 24.29 11.66 22.31
CA PRO A 203 25.01 12.76 22.99
C PRO A 203 25.42 13.88 22.03
N LYS A 204 25.46 13.60 20.72
CA LYS A 204 25.74 14.59 19.67
C LYS A 204 24.48 15.04 18.93
N HIS A 205 23.30 14.87 19.53
CA HIS A 205 22.06 15.35 18.92
C HIS A 205 22.08 16.88 18.80
N PRO A 206 21.57 17.48 17.71
CA PRO A 206 21.59 18.94 17.51
C PRO A 206 20.96 19.76 18.64
N SER A 207 20.04 19.17 19.41
CA SER A 207 19.44 19.81 20.58
C SER A 207 20.40 19.96 21.78
N HIS A 208 21.45 19.15 21.85
CA HIS A 208 22.46 19.20 22.92
C HIS A 208 23.66 20.06 22.55
N VAL A 209 23.80 20.40 21.26
CA VAL A 209 24.79 21.39 20.80
C VAL A 209 24.19 22.78 21.03
N SER A 210 24.14 23.19 22.29
CA SER A 210 23.75 24.56 22.64
C SER A 210 24.81 25.53 22.15
N THR A 211 24.35 26.45 21.31
CA THR A 211 25.02 27.66 20.84
C THR A 211 25.63 28.43 22.00
N SER A 212 26.96 28.48 22.07
CA SER A 212 27.68 29.34 23.02
C SER A 212 27.78 30.81 22.59
N ASP A 213 27.23 31.19 21.43
CA ASP A 213 27.40 32.54 20.88
C ASP A 213 26.07 33.16 20.45
N LYS A 214 25.21 33.54 21.41
CA LYS A 214 24.15 34.52 21.16
C LYS A 214 24.24 35.65 22.16
N GLU A 215 24.92 36.69 21.71
CA GLU A 215 25.00 38.03 22.28
C GLU A 215 23.60 38.54 22.68
N ASN A 216 23.47 38.90 23.95
CA ASN A 216 22.27 39.48 24.52
C ASN A 216 22.29 41.00 24.25
N VAL A 217 21.49 41.47 23.30
CA VAL A 217 21.32 42.91 23.06
C VAL A 217 20.27 43.43 24.05
N SER A 218 20.71 44.26 24.99
CA SER A 218 19.82 44.95 25.93
C SER A 218 18.84 45.90 25.21
N PRO A 219 17.58 46.02 25.65
CA PRO A 219 16.61 46.88 25.00
C PRO A 219 16.86 48.38 25.32
N PRO A 220 16.55 49.30 24.38
CA PRO A 220 16.73 50.72 24.58
C PRO A 220 15.65 51.32 25.49
N THR A 221 16.09 52.10 26.47
CA THR A 221 15.25 52.91 27.36
C THR A 221 14.74 54.14 26.61
N TYR A 222 13.42 54.30 26.49
CA TYR A 222 12.82 55.55 26.01
C TYR A 222 12.40 56.43 27.20
N PRO A 223 12.73 57.74 27.19
CA PRO A 223 12.24 58.68 28.19
C PRO A 223 10.80 59.09 27.90
N HIS A 224 9.96 59.05 28.93
CA HIS A 224 8.64 59.69 28.91
C HIS A 224 8.79 61.19 29.14
N ALA A 225 8.20 61.99 28.25
CA ALA A 225 7.77 63.35 28.48
C ALA A 225 6.45 63.57 27.74
#